data_AF-K5ZRP8-F1
#
_entry.id   AF-K5ZRP8-F1
#
_cell.length_a   1.000
_cell.length_b   1.000
_cell.length_c   1.000
_cell.angle_alpha   90.00
_cell.angle_beta   90.00
_cell.angle_gamma   90.00
#
_symmetry.space_group_name_H-M   'P 1'
#
loop_
_entity.id
_entity.type
_entity.pdbx_description
1 polymer ?
#
loop_
_entity_poly.entity_id
_entity_poly.type
_entity_poly.pdbx_seq_one_letter_code
_entity_poly.pdbx_strand_id
1 'polypeptide(L)'
;MSTYADVLKSGPNLMTTYGLCGTVPYAEVRVFNGNMTQSYQLYDYFCKLYSVPTYEDNRDKMWQLYDELFSEQKVYPSAYPVAIWVTERVNIVLLLLDDNTGYSNYVVYAEPNRQ
;
A
#
# COMPACT_ATOMS: atom_id res chain seq x y z
N MET A 1 12.05 0.12 -27.61
CA MET A 1 10.82 0.93 -27.52
C MET A 1 9.88 0.22 -26.56
N SER A 2 9.83 0.66 -25.31
CA SER A 2 8.87 0.11 -24.35
C SER A 2 7.56 0.87 -24.54
N THR A 3 6.60 0.21 -25.17
CA THR A 3 5.23 0.69 -25.29
C THR A 3 4.70 0.83 -23.86
N TYR A 4 4.50 2.07 -23.41
CA TYR A 4 3.86 2.35 -22.12
C TYR A 4 2.42 1.85 -22.26
N ALA A 5 2.15 0.62 -21.81
CA ALA A 5 0.79 0.14 -21.71
C ALA A 5 0.09 1.07 -20.73
N ASP A 6 -0.94 1.78 -21.19
CA ASP A 6 -1.75 2.66 -20.35
C ASP A 6 -2.63 1.77 -19.44
N VAL A 7 -2.00 1.14 -18.44
CA VAL A 7 -2.64 0.30 -17.41
C VAL A 7 -3.62 1.13 -16.56
N LEU A 8 -3.57 2.46 -16.66
CA LEU A 8 -4.39 3.40 -15.90
C LEU A 8 -5.86 3.41 -16.33
N LYS A 9 -6.19 2.97 -17.56
CA LYS A 9 -7.58 3.02 -18.08
C LYS A 9 -8.43 1.76 -17.85
N SER A 10 -7.82 0.67 -17.40
CA SER A 10 -8.53 -0.59 -17.06
C SER A 10 -8.41 -0.97 -15.59
N GLY A 11 -8.00 -0.04 -14.74
CA GLY A 11 -7.79 -0.27 -13.31
C GLY A 11 -9.10 -0.26 -12.50
N PRO A 12 -9.05 -0.74 -11.23
CA PRO A 12 -10.12 -0.49 -10.27
C PRO A 12 -10.39 1.03 -10.13
N ASN A 13 -11.60 1.42 -9.70
CA ASN A 13 -11.87 2.83 -9.40
C ASN A 13 -11.03 3.24 -8.19
N LEU A 14 -9.87 3.84 -8.42
CA LEU A 14 -8.95 4.22 -7.36
C LEU A 14 -9.25 5.64 -6.86
N MET A 15 -9.24 5.80 -5.55
CA MET A 15 -9.21 7.08 -4.87
C MET A 15 -7.83 7.26 -4.24
N THR A 16 -7.21 8.40 -4.52
CA THR A 16 -5.89 8.74 -3.98
C THR A 16 -6.00 9.95 -3.07
N THR A 17 -5.41 9.84 -1.89
CA THR A 17 -5.26 10.94 -0.93
C THR A 17 -3.78 11.10 -0.62
N TYR A 18 -3.33 12.32 -0.33
CA TYR A 18 -1.97 12.59 0.08
C TYR A 18 -1.94 13.67 1.14
N GLY A 19 -0.87 13.70 1.94
CA GLY A 19 -0.76 14.66 3.02
C GLY A 19 0.55 14.53 3.77
N LEU A 20 0.58 15.10 4.97
CA LEU A 20 1.67 14.97 5.92
C LEU A 20 1.14 14.30 7.18
N CYS A 21 1.88 13.33 7.72
CA CYS A 21 1.69 12.86 9.08
C CYS A 21 2.88 13.35 9.90
N GLY A 22 2.64 14.41 10.67
CA GLY A 22 3.70 15.26 11.22
C GLY A 22 4.55 15.88 10.10
N THR A 23 5.84 15.50 10.03
CA THR A 23 6.76 15.96 8.97
C THR A 23 6.90 15.00 7.80
N VAL A 24 6.29 13.81 7.87
CA VAL A 24 6.47 12.77 6.86
C VAL A 24 5.38 12.87 5.80
N PRO A 25 5.75 13.10 4.51
CA PRO A 25 4.77 13.07 3.44
C PRO A 25 4.32 11.64 3.17
N TYR A 26 3.04 11.48 2.86
CA TYR A 26 2.47 10.20 2.49
C TYR A 26 1.49 10.34 1.33
N ALA A 27 1.31 9.23 0.63
CA ALA A 27 0.19 9.01 -0.27
C ALA A 27 -0.53 7.73 0.14
N GLU A 28 -1.84 7.71 -0.02
CA GLU A 28 -2.64 6.52 0.12
C GLU A 28 -3.57 6.31 -1.07
N VAL A 29 -3.82 5.06 -1.39
CA VAL A 29 -4.68 4.62 -2.49
C VAL A 29 -5.68 3.61 -1.95
N ARG A 30 -6.96 3.85 -2.23
CA ARG A 30 -8.09 2.99 -1.87
C ARG A 30 -8.92 2.68 -3.11
N VAL A 31 -9.70 1.62 -3.07
CA VAL A 31 -10.72 1.38 -4.10
C VAL A 31 -12.01 2.11 -3.68
N PHE A 32 -12.49 3.00 -4.53
CA PHE A 32 -13.74 3.71 -4.35
C PHE A 32 -14.92 2.75 -4.49
N ASN A 33 -15.85 2.76 -3.52
CA ASN A 33 -17.04 1.89 -3.47
C ASN A 33 -16.76 0.37 -3.50
N GLY A 34 -15.60 -0.09 -3.02
CA GLY A 34 -15.26 -1.51 -3.01
C GLY A 34 -15.92 -2.33 -1.88
N ASN A 35 -15.88 -3.67 -2.01
CA ASN A 35 -16.21 -4.65 -0.96
C ASN A 35 -14.96 -5.46 -0.54
N MET A 36 -15.06 -6.55 0.25
CA MET A 36 -13.90 -7.33 0.74
C MET A 36 -12.90 -7.81 -0.34
N THR A 37 -13.28 -7.84 -1.62
CA THR A 37 -12.42 -8.19 -2.79
C THR A 37 -11.30 -7.17 -3.04
N GLN A 38 -11.27 -6.06 -2.29
CA GLN A 38 -10.35 -4.93 -2.51
C GLN A 38 -8.87 -5.24 -2.33
N SER A 39 -8.49 -6.17 -1.43
CA SER A 39 -7.09 -6.52 -1.22
C SER A 39 -6.43 -7.05 -2.47
N TYR A 40 -7.05 -8.06 -3.09
CA TYR A 40 -6.55 -8.69 -4.31
C TYR A 40 -6.51 -7.69 -5.47
N GLN A 41 -7.47 -6.77 -5.55
CA GLN A 41 -7.46 -5.73 -6.58
C GLN A 41 -6.29 -4.76 -6.45
N LEU A 42 -6.03 -4.25 -5.24
CA LEU A 42 -4.90 -3.35 -4.99
C LEU A 42 -3.57 -4.08 -5.13
N TYR A 43 -3.47 -5.29 -4.59
CA TYR A 43 -2.30 -6.14 -4.70
C TYR A 43 -1.93 -6.42 -6.16
N ASP A 44 -2.88 -6.92 -6.96
CA ASP A 44 -2.65 -7.25 -8.37
C ASP A 44 -2.31 -6.00 -9.18
N TYR A 45 -2.95 -4.87 -8.86
CA TYR A 45 -2.69 -3.61 -9.53
C TYR A 45 -1.25 -3.12 -9.25
N PHE A 46 -0.83 -3.09 -7.98
CA PHE A 46 0.54 -2.69 -7.63
C PHE A 46 1.58 -3.69 -8.11
N CYS A 47 1.26 -5.00 -8.16
CA CYS A 47 2.14 -6.00 -8.79
C CYS A 47 2.39 -5.71 -10.28
N LYS A 48 1.38 -5.23 -11.02
CA LYS A 48 1.55 -4.84 -12.43
C LYS A 48 2.44 -3.59 -12.59
N LEU A 49 2.44 -2.69 -11.61
CA LEU A 49 3.21 -1.44 -11.67
C LEU A 49 4.65 -1.60 -11.17
N TYR A 50 4.86 -2.33 -10.07
CA TYR A 50 6.14 -2.41 -9.35
C TYR A 50 6.73 -3.82 -9.30
N SER A 51 6.16 -4.79 -10.02
CA SER A 51 6.45 -6.24 -9.85
C SER A 51 6.00 -6.78 -8.49
N VAL A 52 6.33 -8.05 -8.21
CA VAL A 52 5.97 -8.69 -6.93
C VAL A 52 6.56 -7.94 -5.71
N PRO A 53 5.90 -8.00 -4.54
CA PRO A 53 6.40 -7.35 -3.33
C PRO A 53 7.79 -7.83 -2.94
N THR A 54 8.53 -6.97 -2.25
CA THR A 54 9.79 -7.34 -1.59
C THR A 54 9.55 -8.28 -0.42
N TYR A 55 8.45 -8.06 0.32
CA TYR A 55 8.06 -8.85 1.49
C TYR A 55 6.56 -9.15 1.48
N GLU A 56 6.18 -10.34 1.93
CA GLU A 56 4.77 -10.78 2.03
C GLU A 56 4.49 -11.54 3.33
N ASP A 57 3.26 -11.38 3.82
CA ASP A 57 2.73 -11.98 5.06
C ASP A 57 3.00 -13.48 5.23
N ASN A 58 2.90 -14.26 4.16
CA ASN A 58 3.11 -15.71 4.19
C ASN A 58 4.58 -16.13 4.37
N ARG A 59 5.53 -15.20 4.34
CA ARG A 59 6.98 -15.46 4.35
C ARG A 59 7.73 -14.69 5.41
N ASP A 60 7.26 -13.50 5.75
CA ASP A 60 8.07 -12.50 6.46
C ASP A 60 7.45 -12.02 7.78
N LYS A 61 8.28 -11.43 8.65
CA LYS A 61 7.83 -10.80 9.90
C LYS A 61 7.31 -9.39 9.64
N MET A 62 6.14 -9.30 9.01
CA MET A 62 5.64 -8.06 8.42
C MET A 62 5.53 -6.89 9.40
N TRP A 63 5.13 -7.12 10.66
CA TRP A 63 5.11 -6.07 11.69
C TRP A 63 6.47 -5.42 11.92
N GLN A 64 7.53 -6.25 12.04
CA GLN A 64 8.89 -5.74 12.29
C GLN A 64 9.39 -4.94 11.08
N LEU A 65 9.12 -5.43 9.88
CA LEU A 65 9.48 -4.74 8.63
C LEU A 65 8.74 -3.41 8.48
N TYR A 66 7.46 -3.36 8.85
CA TYR A 66 6.68 -2.12 8.78
C TYR A 66 7.16 -1.07 9.78
N ASP A 67 7.59 -1.48 10.98
CA ASP A 67 8.19 -0.56 11.94
C ASP A 67 9.60 -0.09 11.52
N GLU A 68 10.38 -0.95 10.87
CA GLU A 68 11.73 -0.62 10.40
C GLU A 68 11.72 0.31 9.17
N LEU A 69 10.87 0.00 8.19
CA LEU A 69 10.91 0.63 6.86
C LEU A 69 10.08 1.92 6.76
N PHE A 70 9.08 2.10 7.61
CA PHE A 70 8.16 3.24 7.56
C PHE A 70 8.34 4.16 8.77
N SER A 71 7.69 5.31 8.72
CA SER A 71 7.78 6.29 9.79
C SER A 71 7.17 5.82 11.10
N GLU A 72 7.71 6.30 12.22
CA GLU A 72 7.01 6.24 13.51
C GLU A 72 5.78 7.14 13.50
N GLN A 73 5.81 8.22 12.72
CA GLN A 73 4.70 9.13 12.48
C GLN A 73 3.80 8.65 11.33
N LYS A 74 3.67 7.34 11.12
CA LYS A 74 2.81 6.77 10.07
C LYS A 74 1.32 6.96 10.39
N VAL A 75 0.49 7.11 9.37
CA VAL A 75 -0.98 7.35 9.51
C VAL A 75 -1.69 6.15 10.14
N TYR A 76 -1.22 4.95 9.83
CA TYR A 76 -1.84 3.68 10.23
C TYR A 76 -0.84 2.84 11.03
N PRO A 77 -0.51 3.24 12.28
CA PRO A 77 0.50 2.54 13.07
C PRO A 77 0.03 1.15 13.52
N SER A 78 -1.29 0.96 13.65
CA SER A 78 -1.89 -0.31 14.12
C SER A 78 -2.48 -1.17 13.00
N ALA A 79 -2.33 -0.77 11.74
CA ALA A 79 -2.86 -1.55 10.61
C ALA A 79 -1.90 -2.67 10.21
N TYR A 80 -2.45 -3.82 9.84
CA TYR A 80 -1.65 -5.00 9.54
C TYR A 80 -0.99 -4.91 8.16
N PRO A 81 0.35 -4.95 8.05
CA PRO A 81 1.06 -4.96 6.78
C PRO A 81 0.98 -6.32 6.06
N VAL A 82 0.32 -6.35 4.90
CA VAL A 82 0.09 -7.57 4.10
C VAL A 82 1.20 -7.81 3.09
N ALA A 83 1.64 -6.74 2.42
CA ALA A 83 2.69 -6.78 1.41
C ALA A 83 3.46 -5.46 1.38
N ILE A 84 4.77 -5.51 1.19
CA ILE A 84 5.63 -4.32 1.14
C ILE A 84 6.47 -4.35 -0.14
N TRP A 85 6.46 -3.24 -0.87
CA TRP A 85 7.37 -2.96 -1.97
C TRP A 85 8.37 -1.89 -1.53
N VAL A 86 9.65 -2.28 -1.48
CA VAL A 86 10.75 -1.34 -1.28
C VAL A 86 11.26 -0.92 -2.64
N THR A 87 11.29 0.39 -2.88
CA THR A 87 11.85 0.98 -4.10
C THR A 87 12.99 1.93 -3.72
N GLU A 88 13.72 2.42 -4.73
CA GLU A 88 14.82 3.36 -4.53
C GLU A 88 14.40 4.61 -3.73
N ARG A 89 13.17 5.11 -3.93
CA ARG A 89 12.74 6.41 -3.38
C ARG A 89 11.52 6.35 -2.47
N VAL A 90 10.74 5.28 -2.54
CA VAL A 90 9.51 5.14 -1.76
C VAL A 90 9.36 3.72 -1.23
N ASN A 91 8.84 3.61 -0.02
CA ASN A 91 8.33 2.36 0.52
C ASN A 91 6.82 2.38 0.38
N ILE A 92 6.26 1.29 -0.13
CA ILE A 92 4.83 1.12 -0.37
C ILE A 92 4.37 -0.11 0.41
N VAL A 93 3.25 -0.03 1.10
CA VAL A 93 2.67 -1.13 1.86
C VAL A 93 1.18 -1.27 1.56
N LEU A 94 0.72 -2.49 1.35
CA LEU A 94 -0.70 -2.84 1.40
C LEU A 94 -1.05 -3.14 2.85
N LEU A 95 -1.95 -2.36 3.43
CA LEU A 95 -2.39 -2.49 4.80
C LEU A 95 -3.82 -3.06 4.84
N LEU A 96 -4.03 -3.99 5.75
CA LEU A 96 -5.36 -4.36 6.23
C LEU A 96 -5.68 -3.49 7.45
N LEU A 97 -6.69 -2.65 7.29
CA LEU A 97 -7.23 -1.83 8.36
C LEU A 97 -8.20 -2.68 9.18
N ASP A 98 -8.07 -2.61 10.49
CA ASP A 98 -9.08 -3.11 11.41
C ASP A 98 -10.13 -2.01 11.61
N ASP A 99 -11.13 -1.96 10.73
CA ASP A 99 -12.33 -1.21 11.00
C ASP A 99 -13.38 -2.14 11.59
N ASN A 100 -13.76 -1.87 12.85
CA ASN A 100 -14.81 -2.54 13.63
C ASN A 100 -16.23 -2.51 12.96
N THR A 101 -16.30 -2.25 11.66
CA THR A 101 -17.47 -2.21 10.80
C THR A 101 -17.87 -3.59 10.28
N GLY A 102 -17.01 -4.62 10.46
CA GLY A 102 -17.24 -5.98 10.00
C GLY A 102 -16.85 -6.23 8.54
N TYR A 103 -16.20 -5.27 7.89
CA TYR A 103 -15.65 -5.41 6.54
C TYR A 103 -14.14 -5.21 6.58
N SER A 104 -13.35 -6.06 5.92
CA SER A 104 -11.91 -5.82 5.79
C SER A 104 -11.67 -4.65 4.82
N ASN A 105 -11.16 -3.54 5.33
CA ASN A 105 -10.81 -2.38 4.52
C ASN A 105 -9.32 -2.35 4.22
N TYR A 106 -8.96 -2.29 2.94
CA TYR A 106 -7.56 -2.30 2.51
C TYR A 106 -7.15 -0.94 1.97
N VAL A 107 -5.92 -0.54 2.26
CA VAL A 107 -5.32 0.69 1.76
C VAL A 107 -3.90 0.42 1.33
N VAL A 108 -3.50 0.94 0.17
CA VAL A 108 -2.07 1.06 -0.13
C VAL A 108 -1.59 2.38 0.43
N TYR A 109 -0.54 2.32 1.24
CA TYR A 109 0.09 3.45 1.89
C TYR A 109 1.54 3.56 1.43
N ALA A 110 2.02 4.78 1.18
CA ALA A 110 3.37 5.01 0.71
C ALA A 110 4.00 6.23 1.39
N GLU A 111 5.28 6.10 1.73
CA GLU A 111 6.14 7.15 2.27
C GLU A 111 7.47 7.18 1.51
N PRO A 112 8.23 8.29 1.54
CA PRO A 112 9.61 8.30 1.08
C PRO A 112 10.44 7.21 1.78
N ASN A 113 11.31 6.55 1.01
CA ASN A 113 12.30 5.67 1.58
C ASN A 113 13.26 6.50 2.44
N ARG A 114 13.57 6.00 3.64
CA ARG A 114 14.42 6.67 4.64
C ARG A 114 15.93 6.55 4.33
N GLN A 115 16.30 5.78 3.30
CA GLN A 115 17.68 5.53 2.88
C GLN A 115 18.35 6.74 2.22
#